data_AF-A0ABD7GNS5-F1
#
_entry.id   AF-A0ABD7GNS5-F1
#
_cell.length_a   1.000
_cell.length_b   1.000
_cell.length_c   1.000
_cell.angle_alpha   90.00
_cell.angle_beta   90.00
_cell.angle_gamma   90.00
#
_symmetry.space_group_name_H-M   'P 1'
#
loop_
_entity.id
_entity.type
_entity.pdbx_description
1 polymer ?
#
loop_
_entity_poly.entity_id
_entity_poly.type
_entity_poly.pdbx_seq_one_letter_code
_entity_poly.pdbx_strand_id
1 'polypeptide(L)' 'IAFADNVRRFVQKEMTPFVNEWDEAETFPRELYKKAAEIGLLGLGFSEEYGGIPDADPFYSLLAGIEMAKAGSGGVH' A
#
# COMPACT_ATOMS: atom_id res chain seq x y z
N ILE A 1 9.57 -0.92 12.45
CA ILE A 1 9.06 -2.32 12.40
C ILE A 1 7.52 -2.34 12.30
N ALA A 2 6.79 -1.62 13.17
CA ALA A 2 5.31 -1.59 13.13
C ALA A 2 4.70 -1.17 11.78
N PHE A 3 5.27 -0.17 11.09
CA PHE A 3 4.80 0.27 9.77
C PHE A 3 4.87 -0.83 8.71
N ALA A 4 6.04 -1.45 8.53
CA ALA A 4 6.22 -2.52 7.55
C ALA A 4 5.30 -3.71 7.81
N ASP A 5 5.05 -4.05 9.08
CA ASP A 5 4.10 -5.10 9.44
C ASP A 5 2.64 -4.73 9.10
N ASN A 6 2.27 -3.45 9.21
CA ASN A 6 0.96 -2.97 8.76
C ASN A 6 0.81 -3.08 7.25
N VAL A 7 1.82 -2.63 6.48
CA VAL A 7 1.80 -2.76 5.01
C VAL A 7 1.75 -4.22 4.59
N ARG A 8 2.54 -5.10 5.24
CA ARG A 8 2.50 -6.55 4.98
C ARG A 8 1.12 -7.14 5.21
N ARG A 9 0.47 -6.81 6.34
CA ARG A 9 -0.88 -7.31 6.65
C ARG A 9 -1.91 -6.80 5.66
N PHE A 10 -1.80 -5.54 5.24
CA PHE A 10 -2.65 -4.96 4.22
C PHE A 10 -2.48 -5.69 2.89
N VAL A 11 -1.25 -5.86 2.41
CA VAL A 11 -0.97 -6.60 1.16
C VAL A 11 -1.55 -8.02 1.23
N GLN A 12 -1.28 -8.76 2.31
CA GLN A 12 -1.72 -10.15 2.45
C GLN A 12 -3.24 -10.31 2.52
N LYS A 13 -3.96 -9.36 3.13
CA LYS A 13 -5.40 -9.49 3.39
C LYS A 13 -6.25 -8.80 2.33
N GLU A 14 -5.79 -7.65 1.85
CA GLU A 14 -6.58 -6.74 1.02
C GLU A 14 -6.16 -6.77 -0.44
N MET A 15 -4.96 -7.28 -0.78
CA MET A 15 -4.48 -7.31 -2.17
C MET A 15 -4.27 -8.73 -2.68
N THR A 16 -3.34 -9.49 -2.10
CA THR A 16 -2.88 -10.79 -2.62
C THR A 16 -4.00 -11.77 -3.01
N PRO A 17 -5.13 -11.90 -2.28
CA PRO A 17 -6.20 -12.81 -2.67
C PRO A 17 -6.94 -12.41 -3.96
N PHE A 18 -6.86 -11.15 -4.37
CA PHE A 18 -7.73 -10.55 -5.38
C PHE A 18 -6.97 -10.02 -6.61
N VAL A 19 -5.64 -9.91 -6.56
CA VAL A 19 -4.83 -9.30 -7.64
C VAL A 19 -5.09 -9.94 -9.02
N ASN A 20 -5.28 -11.25 -9.10
CA ASN A 20 -5.53 -11.94 -10.37
C ASN A 20 -6.92 -11.60 -10.93
N GLU A 21 -7.93 -11.50 -10.08
CA GLU A 21 -9.29 -11.13 -10.50
C GLU A 21 -9.31 -9.71 -11.07
N TRP A 22 -8.58 -8.79 -10.43
CA TRP A 22 -8.48 -7.41 -10.86
C TRP A 22 -7.73 -7.25 -12.18
N ASP A 23 -6.66 -8.04 -12.36
CA ASP A 23 -5.91 -8.10 -13.62
C ASP A 23 -6.77 -8.62 -14.77
N GLU A 24 -7.47 -9.75 -14.57
CA GLU A 24 -8.38 -10.29 -15.58
C GLU A 24 -9.55 -9.36 -15.92
N ALA A 25 -10.03 -8.59 -14.95
CA ALA A 25 -11.14 -7.65 -15.12
C ALA A 25 -10.71 -6.24 -15.55
N GLU A 26 -9.41 -6.02 -15.78
CA GLU A 26 -8.81 -4.72 -16.15
C GLU A 26 -9.31 -3.57 -15.23
N THR A 27 -9.48 -3.87 -13.94
CA THR A 27 -10.06 -2.92 -12.97
C THR A 27 -9.29 -2.90 -11.66
N PHE A 28 -9.42 -1.79 -10.92
CA PHE A 28 -8.82 -1.65 -9.60
C PHE A 28 -9.83 -1.08 -8.59
N PRO A 29 -10.04 -1.73 -7.43
CA PRO A 29 -11.06 -1.30 -6.49
C PRO A 29 -10.72 0.04 -5.85
N ARG A 30 -11.55 1.05 -6.09
CA ARG A 30 -11.36 2.41 -5.55
C ARG A 30 -11.33 2.46 -4.02
N GLU A 31 -12.08 1.60 -3.35
CA GLU A 31 -12.11 1.54 -1.88
C GLU A 31 -10.74 1.13 -1.29
N LEU A 32 -9.89 0.46 -2.08
CA LEU A 32 -8.56 0.08 -1.66
C LEU A 32 -7.66 1.29 -1.40
N TYR A 33 -7.87 2.41 -2.11
CA TYR A 33 -7.16 3.66 -1.84
C TYR A 33 -7.49 4.22 -0.45
N LYS A 34 -8.75 4.11 0.00
CA LYS A 34 -9.13 4.55 1.34
C LYS A 34 -8.47 3.68 2.40
N LYS A 35 -8.52 2.36 2.24
CA LYS A 35 -7.85 1.42 3.15
C LYS A 35 -6.32 1.65 3.19
N ALA A 36 -5.71 1.93 2.04
CA ALA A 36 -4.29 2.28 1.97
C ALA A 36 -3.98 3.62 2.69
N ALA A 37 -4.87 4.62 2.57
CA ALA A 37 -4.74 5.88 3.30
C ALA A 37 -4.87 5.70 4.82
N GLU A 38 -5.80 4.86 5.28
CA GLU A 38 -6.03 4.58 6.71
C GLU A 38 -4.80 3.97 7.41
N ILE A 39 -3.98 3.20 6.69
CA ILE A 39 -2.73 2.66 7.22
C ILE A 39 -1.52 3.60 7.01
N GLY A 40 -1.76 4.80 6.46
CA GLY A 40 -0.75 5.82 6.20
C GLY A 40 0.12 5.57 4.97
N LEU A 41 -0.17 4.55 4.15
CA LEU A 41 0.64 4.20 2.99
C LEU A 41 0.70 5.34 1.96
N LEU A 42 -0.41 6.05 1.77
CA LEU A 42 -0.51 7.16 0.81
C LEU A 42 0.04 8.49 1.34
N GLY A 43 0.31 8.60 2.64
CA GLY A 43 0.84 9.80 3.29
C GLY A 43 2.38 9.83 3.34
N LEU A 44 3.07 8.80 2.86
CA LEU A 44 4.53 8.74 2.89
C LEU A 44 5.15 9.89 2.08
N GLY A 45 6.08 10.62 2.70
CA GLY A 45 6.80 11.74 2.07
C GLY A 45 6.06 13.08 2.08
N PHE A 46 4.84 13.13 2.65
CA PHE A 46 4.10 14.38 2.85
C PHE A 46 4.27 14.88 4.29
N SER A 47 4.08 16.20 4.49
CA SER A 47 3.99 16.80 5.82
C SER A 47 2.64 16.49 6.48
N GLU A 48 2.58 16.56 7.82
CA GLU A 48 1.35 16.31 8.60
C GLU A 48 0.15 17.18 8.15
N GLU A 49 0.39 18.42 7.74
CA GLU A 49 -0.65 19.34 7.24
C GLU A 49 -1.41 18.81 6.02
N TYR A 50 -0.83 17.86 5.28
CA TYR A 50 -1.44 17.18 4.13
C TYR A 50 -1.82 15.72 4.43
N GLY A 51 -1.81 15.31 5.70
CA GLY A 51 -2.09 13.93 6.12
C GLY A 51 -0.88 12.99 6.00
N GLY A 52 0.34 13.55 5.96
CA GLY A 52 1.56 12.79 5.92
C GLY A 52 1.96 12.16 7.26
N ILE A 53 2.92 11.24 7.23
CA ILE A 53 3.43 10.57 8.42
C ILE A 53 4.64 11.36 8.97
N PRO A 54 4.59 11.87 10.21
CA PRO A 54 5.74 12.52 10.83
C PRO A 54 6.90 11.56 11.03
N ASP A 55 8.12 12.08 10.91
CA ASP A 55 9.37 11.34 11.08
C ASP A 55 9.52 10.09 10.18
N ALA A 56 8.76 10.03 9.07
CA ALA A 56 8.93 9.00 8.05
C ALA A 56 10.24 9.24 7.28
N ASP A 57 11.29 8.53 7.69
CA ASP A 57 12.54 8.53 6.96
C ASP A 57 12.41 7.80 5.60
N PRO A 58 13.40 7.93 4.69
CA PRO A 58 13.37 7.26 3.39
C PRO A 58 13.25 5.72 3.43
N PHE A 59 13.59 5.07 4.55
CA PHE A 59 13.45 3.61 4.68
C PHE A 59 11.98 3.20 4.80
N TYR A 60 11.06 4.08 5.20
CA TYR A 60 9.63 3.78 5.18
C TYR A 60 9.14 3.55 3.75
N SER A 61 9.53 4.42 2.82
CA SER A 61 9.21 4.26 1.40
C SER A 61 9.83 2.99 0.82
N LEU A 62 11.07 2.67 1.20
CA LEU A 62 11.72 1.42 0.80
C LEU A 62 10.95 0.19 1.30
N LEU A 63 10.60 0.16 2.59
CA LEU A 63 9.87 -0.95 3.20
C LEU A 63 8.47 -1.10 2.61
N ALA A 64 7.77 0.02 2.36
CA ALA A 64 6.50 0.03 1.65
C ALA A 64 6.63 -0.60 0.27
N GLY A 65 7.63 -0.19 -0.52
CA GLY A 65 7.91 -0.77 -1.83
C GLY A 65 8.18 -2.28 -1.79
N ILE A 66 8.99 -2.74 -0.84
CA ILE A 66 9.30 -4.17 -0.66
C ILE A 66 8.04 -4.98 -0.33
N GLU A 67 7.21 -4.51 0.61
CA GLU A 67 6.01 -5.25 1.00
C GLU A 67 4.94 -5.21 -0.10
N MET A 68 4.76 -4.08 -0.80
CA MET A 68 3.84 -3.95 -1.94
C MET A 68 4.23 -4.88 -3.09
N ALA A 69 5.53 -5.02 -3.39
CA ALA A 69 6.01 -5.94 -4.43
C ALA A 69 5.64 -7.41 -4.15
N LYS A 70 5.43 -7.80 -2.88
CA LYS A 70 4.99 -9.16 -2.51
C LYS A 70 3.55 -9.45 -2.90
N ALA A 71 2.75 -8.43 -3.24
CA ALA A 71 1.41 -8.63 -3.78
C ALA A 71 1.44 -9.36 -5.13
N GLY A 72 2.56 -9.30 -5.86
CA GLY A 72 2.68 -9.91 -7.19
C GLY A 72 1.93 -9.18 -8.31
N SER A 73 1.29 -8.05 -8.02
CA SER A 73 0.64 -7.18 -9.02
C SER A 73 1.65 -6.12 -9.50
N GLY A 74 2.05 -6.21 -10.78
CA GLY A 74 2.90 -5.23 -11.46
C GLY A 74 2.13 -4.02 -12.01
N GLY A 75 0.83 -3.94 -11.71
CA GLY A 75 -0.15 -3.16 -12.43
C GLY A 75 -1.37 -4.03 -12.73
N VAL A 76 -2.46 -3.37 -13.09
CA VAL A 76 -3.59 -4.01 -13.77
C VAL A 76 -3.38 -3.72 -15.25
N HIS A 77 -3.38 -4.75 -16.09
CA HIS A 77 -3.10 -4.63 -17.53
C HIS A 77 -4.20 -3.91 -18.32
#